data_AF-A0A8T3XZJ9-F1
#
_entry.id   AF-A0A8T3XZJ9-F1
#
_cell.length_a   1.000
_cell.length_b   1.000
_cell.length_c   1.000
_cell.angle_alpha   90.00
_cell.angle_beta   90.00
_cell.angle_gamma   90.00
#
_symmetry.space_group_name_H-M   'P 1'
#
loop_
_entity.id
_entity.type
_entity.pdbx_description
1 polymer ?
#
loop_
_entity_poly.entity_id
_entity_poly.type
_entity_poly.pdbx_seq_one_letter_code
_entity_poly.pdbx_strand_id
1 'polypeptide(L)'
;MVKLTLLAFIGCILTLLINLPLKSLFKTKRPRMDKYQEMEYGFPSFHTHVAFTIVTIYSFYFRLLFIPSFGFATFVGISRLMTKSHNFIDVIFGSIFGVLTGIAILLI
;
A
#
# COMPACT_ATOMS: atom_id res chain seq x y z
N MET A 1 4.51 -22.24 6.29
CA MET A 1 4.18 -21.51 5.04
C MET A 1 2.69 -21.12 4.97
N VAL A 2 1.74 -22.00 5.27
CA VAL A 2 0.29 -21.69 5.24
C VAL A 2 -0.10 -20.46 6.07
N LYS A 3 0.42 -20.33 7.31
CA LYS A 3 0.16 -19.17 8.17
C LYS A 3 0.58 -17.84 7.53
N LEU A 4 1.75 -17.78 6.89
CA LEU A 4 2.25 -16.56 6.24
C LEU A 4 1.34 -16.14 5.08
N THR A 5 0.97 -17.08 4.22
CA THR A 5 0.07 -16.81 3.09
C THR A 5 -1.29 -16.31 3.58
N LEU A 6 -1.82 -16.88 4.67
CA LEU A 6 -3.06 -16.43 5.28
C LEU A 6 -2.95 -15.00 5.83
N LEU A 7 -1.88 -14.67 6.56
CA LEU A 7 -1.65 -13.32 7.07
C LEU A 7 -1.52 -12.30 5.94
N ALA A 8 -0.81 -12.65 4.85
CA ALA A 8 -0.70 -11.79 3.68
C ALA A 8 -2.07 -11.56 2.99
N PHE A 9 -2.89 -12.61 2.89
CA PHE A 9 -4.23 -12.51 2.32
C PHE A 9 -5.16 -11.63 3.18
N ILE A 10 -5.17 -11.84 4.50
CA ILE A 10 -5.87 -10.97 5.45
C ILE A 10 -5.37 -9.52 5.33
N GLY A 11 -4.06 -9.32 5.12
CA GLY A 11 -3.48 -8.00 4.91
C GLY A 11 -3.94 -7.29 3.66
N CYS A 12 -4.12 -8.00 2.55
CA CYS A 12 -4.71 -7.43 1.35
C CYS A 12 -6.16 -6.98 1.60
N ILE A 13 -6.95 -7.80 2.30
CA ILE A 13 -8.35 -7.47 2.64
C ILE A 13 -8.39 -6.24 3.57
N LEU A 14 -7.60 -6.24 4.64
CA LEU A 14 -7.60 -5.13 5.59
C LEU A 14 -7.12 -3.83 4.94
N THR A 15 -6.12 -3.92 4.05
CA THR A 15 -5.67 -2.77 3.25
C THR A 15 -6.82 -2.20 2.42
N LEU A 16 -7.61 -3.04 1.74
CA LEU A 16 -8.79 -2.60 0.98
C LEU A 16 -9.82 -1.90 1.88
N LEU A 17 -10.13 -2.51 3.04
CA LEU A 17 -11.10 -1.98 3.99
C LEU A 17 -10.69 -0.62 4.57
N ILE A 18 -9.38 -0.38 4.76
CA ILE A 18 -8.86 0.92 5.21
C ILE A 18 -8.84 1.94 4.06
N ASN A 19 -8.49 1.52 2.86
CA ASN A 19 -8.23 2.45 1.75
C ASN A 19 -9.52 3.06 1.17
N LEU A 20 -10.59 2.26 1.05
CA LEU A 20 -11.90 2.72 0.53
C LEU A 20 -12.51 3.89 1.32
N PRO A 21 -12.64 3.85 2.66
CA PRO A 21 -13.20 4.97 3.42
C PRO A 21 -12.29 6.19 3.35
N LEU A 22 -10.95 6.03 3.41
CA LEU A 22 -10.02 7.16 3.28
C LEU A 22 -10.16 7.86 1.92
N LYS A 23 -10.33 7.10 0.84
CA LYS A 23 -10.61 7.66 -0.49
C LYS A 23 -11.89 8.49 -0.50
N SER A 24 -12.95 7.97 0.12
CA SER A 24 -14.25 8.68 0.22
C SER A 24 -14.19 9.92 1.11
N LEU A 25 -13.35 9.92 2.15
CA LEU A 25 -13.20 11.04 3.08
C LEU A 25 -12.40 12.20 2.46
N PHE A 26 -11.23 11.91 1.89
CA PHE A 26 -10.30 12.96 1.44
C PHE A 26 -10.56 13.45 0.02
N LYS A 27 -11.14 12.59 -0.84
CA LYS A 27 -11.54 12.93 -2.21
C LYS A 27 -10.49 13.68 -3.04
N THR A 28 -9.21 13.40 -2.82
CA THR A 28 -8.15 14.18 -3.46
C THR A 28 -8.08 13.92 -4.96
N LYS A 29 -7.69 14.95 -5.71
CA LYS A 29 -7.50 14.87 -7.16
C LYS A 29 -6.17 14.18 -7.49
N ARG A 30 -6.18 13.35 -8.54
CA ARG A 30 -4.98 12.74 -9.11
C ARG A 30 -4.22 13.72 -10.03
N PRO A 31 -2.88 13.63 -10.12
CA PRO A 31 -2.10 14.52 -10.98
C PRO A 31 -2.35 14.31 -12.48
N ARG A 32 -2.64 13.08 -12.92
CA ARG A 32 -3.19 12.79 -14.24
C ARG A 32 -4.64 12.35 -14.08
N MET A 33 -5.55 13.02 -14.77
CA MET A 33 -6.92 12.54 -14.98
C MET A 33 -7.02 12.03 -16.40
N ASP A 34 -6.93 10.71 -16.57
CA ASP A 34 -7.47 10.08 -17.77
C ASP A 34 -8.97 9.80 -17.56
N LYS A 35 -9.73 9.62 -18.64
CA LYS A 35 -11.18 9.36 -18.59
C LYS A 35 -11.57 8.17 -17.69
N TYR A 36 -10.64 7.24 -17.46
CA TYR A 36 -10.87 6.06 -16.62
C TYR A 36 -10.61 6.33 -15.13
N GLN A 37 -9.73 7.29 -14.79
CA GLN A 37 -9.38 7.66 -13.42
C GLN A 37 -10.19 8.83 -12.85
N GLU A 38 -11.02 9.50 -13.65
CA GLU A 38 -11.90 10.59 -13.20
C GLU A 38 -12.85 10.16 -12.05
N MET A 39 -13.18 8.87 -11.97
CA MET A 39 -14.03 8.31 -10.92
C MET A 39 -13.27 7.85 -9.66
N GLU A 40 -11.94 7.93 -9.64
CA GLU A 40 -11.14 7.43 -8.52
C GLU A 40 -10.33 8.51 -7.81
N TYR A 41 -10.53 8.64 -6.50
CA TYR A 41 -9.75 9.54 -5.65
C TYR A 41 -8.29 9.10 -5.50
N GLY A 42 -7.40 10.09 -5.34
CA GLY A 42 -5.94 9.90 -5.24
C GLY A 42 -5.48 9.34 -3.90
N PHE A 43 -5.94 9.91 -2.80
CA PHE A 43 -5.41 9.62 -1.47
C PHE A 43 -6.13 8.44 -0.80
N PRO A 44 -5.41 7.52 -0.12
CA PRO A 44 -3.99 7.22 -0.26
C PRO A 44 -3.73 6.22 -1.40
N SER A 45 -2.46 5.99 -1.75
CA SER A 45 -2.14 5.02 -2.80
C SER A 45 -2.35 3.58 -2.34
N PHE A 46 -3.36 2.91 -2.91
CA PHE A 46 -3.66 1.50 -2.62
C PHE A 46 -2.50 0.57 -2.96
N HIS A 47 -1.84 0.75 -4.11
CA HIS A 47 -0.72 -0.09 -4.54
C HIS A 47 0.47 0.02 -3.56
N THR A 48 0.79 1.23 -3.12
CA THR A 48 1.85 1.45 -2.13
C THR A 48 1.46 0.84 -0.78
N HIS A 49 0.21 1.04 -0.35
CA HIS A 49 -0.31 0.46 0.89
C HIS A 49 -0.16 -1.07 0.90
N VAL A 50 -0.67 -1.76 -0.13
CA VAL A 50 -0.56 -3.23 -0.23
C VAL A 50 0.90 -3.68 -0.26
N ALA A 51 1.75 -3.02 -1.07
CA ALA A 51 3.16 -3.39 -1.17
C ALA A 51 3.85 -3.32 0.19
N PHE A 52 3.68 -2.21 0.92
CA PHE A 52 4.27 -2.03 2.25
C PHE A 52 3.67 -2.98 3.31
N THR A 53 2.37 -3.31 3.24
CA THR A 53 1.75 -4.34 4.11
C THR A 53 2.42 -5.69 3.89
N ILE A 54 2.52 -6.14 2.63
CA ILE A 54 3.08 -7.46 2.30
C ILE A 54 4.54 -7.55 2.72
N VAL A 55 5.37 -6.56 2.36
CA VAL A 55 6.80 -6.64 2.69
C VAL A 55 7.04 -6.54 4.20
N THR A 56 6.20 -5.84 4.95
CA THR A 56 6.26 -5.82 6.43
C THR A 56 6.01 -7.22 7.00
N ILE A 57 4.94 -7.88 6.55
CA ILE A 57 4.61 -9.25 6.99
C ILE A 57 5.72 -10.23 6.59
N TYR A 58 6.18 -10.20 5.34
CA TYR A 58 7.22 -11.11 4.85
C TYR A 58 8.56 -10.90 5.54
N SER A 59 8.95 -9.65 5.79
CA SER A 59 10.25 -9.35 6.40
C SER A 59 10.32 -9.75 7.87
N PHE A 60 9.18 -9.89 8.54
CA PHE A 60 9.11 -10.46 9.89
C PHE A 60 9.57 -11.93 9.90
N TYR A 61 9.19 -12.72 8.89
CA TYR A 61 9.59 -14.13 8.77
C TYR A 61 10.93 -14.33 8.06
N PHE A 62 11.29 -13.44 7.13
CA PHE A 62 12.49 -13.55 6.30
C PHE A 62 13.37 -12.30 6.42
N ARG A 63 14.10 -12.20 7.54
CA ARG A 63 14.89 -11.00 7.87
C ARG A 63 15.97 -10.66 6.82
N LEU A 64 16.54 -11.66 6.15
CA LEU A 64 17.51 -11.45 5.07
C LEU A 64 16.91 -10.74 3.85
N LEU A 65 15.59 -10.86 3.65
CA LEU A 65 14.88 -10.22 2.54
C LEU A 65 14.35 -8.83 2.90
N PHE A 66 14.54 -8.36 4.14
CA PHE A 66 14.02 -7.07 4.59
C PHE A 66 14.42 -5.91 3.65
N ILE A 67 15.72 -5.71 3.45
CA ILE A 67 16.23 -4.61 2.63
C ILE A 67 15.73 -4.70 1.17
N PRO A 68 15.92 -5.83 0.45
CA PRO A 68 15.48 -5.90 -0.94
C PRO A 68 13.95 -5.81 -1.10
N SER A 69 13.17 -6.36 -0.16
CA SER A 69 11.71 -6.29 -0.21
C SER A 69 11.20 -4.86 -0.01
N PHE A 70 11.73 -4.11 0.96
CA PHE A 70 11.37 -2.70 1.14
C PHE A 70 11.86 -1.82 -0.02
N GLY A 71 13.00 -2.16 -0.63
CA GLY A 71 13.46 -1.53 -1.88
C GLY A 71 12.45 -1.73 -3.01
N PHE A 72 11.96 -2.97 -3.20
CA PHE A 72 10.91 -3.26 -4.19
C PHE A 72 9.61 -2.51 -3.91
N ALA A 73 9.13 -2.48 -2.66
CA ALA A 73 7.93 -1.72 -2.30
C ALA A 73 8.09 -0.21 -2.57
N THR A 74 9.30 0.32 -2.38
CA THR A 74 9.63 1.71 -2.72
C THR A 74 9.53 1.95 -4.23
N PHE A 75 10.06 1.04 -5.05
CA PHE A 75 9.90 1.13 -6.52
C PHE A 75 8.42 1.07 -6.95
N VAL A 76 7.58 0.28 -6.28
CA VAL A 76 6.13 0.29 -6.51
C VAL A 76 5.57 1.70 -6.26
N GLY A 77 5.93 2.34 -5.14
CA GLY A 77 5.54 3.72 -4.84
C GLY A 77 6.03 4.72 -5.89
N ILE A 78 7.30 4.66 -6.27
CA ILE A 78 7.89 5.54 -7.29
C ILE A 78 7.17 5.37 -8.63
N SER A 79 6.80 4.15 -9.02
CA SER A 79 6.05 3.91 -10.25
C SER A 79 4.71 4.66 -10.29
N ARG A 80 4.07 4.86 -9.13
CA ARG A 80 2.80 5.62 -9.03
C ARG A 80 3.00 7.11 -9.26
N LEU A 81 4.15 7.64 -8.84
CA LEU A 81 4.55 9.03 -9.11
C LEU A 81 4.91 9.23 -10.58
N MET A 82 5.70 8.31 -11.16
CA MET A 82 6.12 8.39 -12.57
C MET A 82 4.94 8.30 -13.54
N THR A 83 3.95 7.45 -13.22
CA THR A 83 2.70 7.35 -14.00
C THR A 83 1.75 8.54 -13.76
N LYS A 84 2.07 9.42 -12.81
CA LYS A 84 1.23 10.54 -12.36
C LYS A 84 -0.16 10.10 -11.88
N SER A 85 -0.29 8.86 -11.44
CA SER A 85 -1.54 8.33 -10.88
C SER A 85 -1.77 8.81 -9.44
N HIS A 86 -0.71 9.19 -8.74
CA HIS A 86 -0.74 9.63 -7.35
C HIS A 86 0.23 10.78 -7.11
N ASN A 87 -0.10 11.63 -6.14
CA ASN A 87 0.81 12.63 -5.61
C ASN A 87 1.80 12.00 -4.63
N PHE A 88 2.90 12.71 -4.35
CA PHE A 88 3.91 12.27 -3.38
C PHE A 88 3.29 11.95 -2.01
N ILE A 89 2.35 12.79 -1.54
CA ILE A 89 1.64 12.61 -0.28
C ILE A 89 0.85 11.29 -0.26
N ASP A 90 0.16 10.95 -1.36
CA ASP A 90 -0.64 9.72 -1.43
C ASP A 90 0.25 8.46 -1.28
N VAL A 91 1.48 8.51 -1.81
CA VAL A 91 2.47 7.42 -1.73
C VAL A 91 3.09 7.34 -0.33
N ILE A 92 3.47 8.48 0.27
CA ILE A 92 4.03 8.50 1.63
C ILE A 92 3.02 7.95 2.64
N PHE A 93 1.78 8.46 2.64
CA PHE A 93 0.75 7.95 3.54
C PHE A 93 0.37 6.51 3.22
N GLY A 94 0.34 6.12 1.94
CA GLY A 94 0.19 4.71 1.55
C GLY A 94 1.24 3.81 2.19
N SER A 95 2.52 4.22 2.16
CA SER A 95 3.61 3.45 2.78
C SER A 95 3.48 3.35 4.30
N ILE A 96 3.13 4.45 4.98
CA ILE A 96 2.93 4.50 6.44
C ILE A 96 1.78 3.57 6.83
N PHE A 97 0.62 3.70 6.17
CA PHE A 97 -0.52 2.83 6.45
C PHE A 97 -0.19 1.37 6.16
N GLY A 98 0.60 1.07 5.12
CA GLY A 98 1.03 -0.29 4.83
C GLY A 98 1.86 -0.91 5.95
N VAL A 99 2.87 -0.20 6.45
CA VAL A 99 3.67 -0.68 7.58
C VAL A 99 2.80 -0.90 8.82
N LEU A 100 1.95 0.06 9.17
CA LEU A 100 1.05 -0.05 10.32
C LEU A 100 0.07 -1.23 10.18
N THR A 101 -0.50 -1.42 8.99
CA THR A 101 -1.41 -2.54 8.71
C THR A 101 -0.68 -3.88 8.84
N GLY A 102 0.53 -3.99 8.29
CA GLY A 102 1.36 -5.18 8.39
C GLY A 102 1.72 -5.52 9.84
N ILE A 103 2.12 -4.52 10.63
CA ILE A 103 2.38 -4.70 12.07
C ILE A 103 1.12 -5.15 12.80
N ALA A 104 -0.03 -4.49 12.57
CA ALA A 104 -1.28 -4.85 13.22
C ALA A 104 -1.67 -6.31 12.99
N ILE A 105 -1.44 -6.84 11.79
CA ILE A 105 -1.72 -8.24 11.44
C ILE A 105 -0.78 -9.22 12.13
N LEU A 106 0.49 -8.85 12.30
CA LEU A 106 1.47 -9.68 13.01
C LEU A 106 1.19 -9.78 14.50
N LEU A 107 0.35 -8.90 15.06
CA LEU A 107 -0.07 -8.90 16.47
C LEU A 107 -1.30 -9.78 16.74
N ILE A 108 -1.93 -10.32 15.71
CA ILE A 108 -3.10 -11.23 15.78
C ILE A 108 -2.62 -12.68 15.75
#